data_AF-A0A2S9FN02-F1
#
_entry.id   AF-A0A2S9FN02-F1
#
_cell.length_a   1.000
_cell.length_b   1.000
_cell.length_c   1.000
_cell.angle_alpha   90.00
_cell.angle_beta   90.00
_cell.angle_gamma   90.00
#
_symmetry.space_group_name_H-M   'P 1'
#
loop_
_entity.id
_entity.type
_entity.pdbx_description
1 polymer ?
#
loop_
_entity_poly.entity_id
_entity_poly.type
_entity_poly.pdbx_seq_one_letter_code
_entity_poly.pdbx_strand_id
1 'polypeptide(L)'
;IAVRTEFERGIGGLAVDPDFVTNGRIYVSYVAAANNRNTLSRFTMTGNTATFDQQLIQSTIDSAVNHHGGALGFGPDGLLYWGVGDNAVGANAQNLTNIHGKILRLNTDGSIPATNPVINGSRTHVYAYGLRNPFRLT
;
A
#
# COMPACT_ATOMS: atom_id res chain seq x y z
N ILE A 1 -5.91 -10.07 -11.35
CA ILE A 1 -4.46 -9.96 -11.00
C ILE A 1 -3.95 -11.30 -10.51
N ALA A 2 -2.67 -11.62 -10.76
CA ALA A 2 -2.03 -12.82 -10.22
C ALA A 2 -1.22 -12.48 -8.97
N VAL A 3 -1.43 -13.25 -7.89
CA VAL A 3 -0.81 -13.02 -6.57
C VAL A 3 -0.10 -14.29 -6.08
N ARG A 4 0.87 -14.11 -5.19
CA ARG A 4 1.38 -15.21 -4.35
C ARG A 4 0.33 -15.55 -3.29
N THR A 5 0.23 -16.82 -2.89
CA THR A 5 -0.83 -17.29 -1.97
C THR A 5 -0.28 -18.08 -0.78
N GLU A 6 1.03 -18.08 -0.58
CA GLU A 6 1.64 -18.79 0.55
C GLU A 6 1.62 -17.92 1.82
N PHE A 7 1.20 -18.49 2.95
CA PHE A 7 1.18 -17.82 4.26
C PHE A 7 0.34 -16.53 4.27
N GLU A 8 0.88 -15.37 4.65
CA GLU A 8 0.14 -14.09 4.68
C GLU A 8 0.07 -13.42 3.30
N ARG A 9 0.70 -14.01 2.26
CA ARG A 9 0.70 -13.43 0.92
C ARG A 9 -0.66 -13.57 0.27
N GLY A 10 -0.96 -12.63 -0.61
CA GLY A 10 -2.22 -12.59 -1.33
C GLY A 10 -2.64 -11.16 -1.56
N ILE A 11 -3.95 -10.94 -1.66
CA ILE A 11 -4.54 -9.60 -1.51
C ILE A 11 -4.64 -9.32 -0.02
N GLY A 12 -3.90 -8.30 0.44
CA GLY A 12 -3.86 -7.90 1.85
C GLY A 12 -4.80 -6.75 2.20
N GLY A 13 -5.25 -5.97 1.22
CA GLY A 13 -6.07 -4.79 1.44
C GLY A 13 -6.84 -4.35 0.20
N LEU A 14 -8.03 -3.83 0.42
CA LEU A 14 -8.90 -3.24 -0.60
C LEU A 14 -9.52 -1.96 -0.04
N ALA A 15 -9.45 -0.87 -0.81
CA ALA A 15 -10.15 0.38 -0.51
C ALA A 15 -10.95 0.85 -1.71
N VAL A 16 -12.13 1.41 -1.43
CA VAL A 16 -13.00 2.04 -2.43
C VAL A 16 -12.72 3.54 -2.43
N ASP A 17 -12.53 4.12 -3.60
CA ASP A 17 -12.33 5.56 -3.75
C ASP A 17 -13.54 6.34 -3.17
N PRO A 18 -13.35 7.45 -2.44
CA PRO A 18 -14.46 8.26 -1.95
C PRO A 18 -15.39 8.75 -3.07
N ASP A 19 -14.85 8.98 -4.26
CA ASP A 19 -15.57 9.41 -5.46
C ASP A 19 -15.96 8.23 -6.38
N PHE A 20 -16.06 7.01 -5.83
CA PHE A 20 -16.31 5.77 -6.58
C PHE A 20 -17.54 5.85 -7.51
N VAL A 21 -18.60 6.53 -7.09
CA VAL A 21 -19.82 6.69 -7.91
C VAL A 21 -19.51 7.39 -9.24
N THR A 22 -18.49 8.26 -9.25
CA THR A 22 -18.09 9.02 -10.43
C THR A 22 -16.94 8.34 -11.19
N ASN A 23 -15.97 7.76 -10.48
CA ASN A 23 -14.73 7.29 -11.08
C ASN A 23 -14.57 5.76 -11.14
N GLY A 24 -15.38 5.00 -10.40
CA GLY A 24 -15.33 3.54 -10.34
C GLY A 24 -14.02 2.96 -9.77
N ARG A 25 -13.19 3.74 -9.08
CA ARG A 25 -11.84 3.34 -8.68
C ARG A 25 -11.81 2.53 -7.40
N ILE A 26 -11.05 1.45 -7.42
CA ILE A 26 -10.66 0.69 -6.23
C ILE A 26 -9.14 0.56 -6.16
N TYR A 27 -8.63 0.39 -4.95
CA TYR A 27 -7.22 0.24 -4.64
C TYR A 27 -7.01 -1.11 -4.00
N VAL A 28 -6.00 -1.85 -4.45
CA VAL A 28 -5.71 -3.20 -3.97
C VAL A 28 -4.23 -3.30 -3.64
N SER A 29 -3.93 -3.67 -2.40
CA SER A 29 -2.58 -4.02 -1.97
C SER A 29 -2.40 -5.54 -1.96
N TYR A 30 -1.33 -6.04 -2.55
CA TYR A 30 -1.10 -7.47 -2.72
C TYR A 30 0.38 -7.83 -2.87
N VAL A 31 0.70 -9.12 -2.74
CA VAL A 31 2.02 -9.66 -3.09
C VAL A 31 1.97 -10.22 -4.52
N ALA A 32 2.66 -9.54 -5.44
CA ALA A 32 2.61 -9.85 -6.87
C ALA A 32 3.25 -11.22 -7.19
N ALA A 33 2.57 -12.05 -7.99
CA ALA A 33 3.08 -13.37 -8.38
C ALA A 33 4.39 -13.28 -9.18
N ALA A 34 4.46 -12.30 -10.10
CA ALA A 34 5.54 -12.18 -11.08
C ALA A 34 6.93 -11.95 -10.45
N ASN A 35 7.00 -11.17 -9.36
CA ASN A 35 8.27 -10.70 -8.79
C ASN A 35 8.33 -10.80 -7.25
N ASN A 36 7.32 -11.38 -6.60
CA ASN A 36 7.26 -11.52 -5.14
C ASN A 36 7.40 -10.18 -4.41
N ARG A 37 6.73 -9.11 -4.87
CA ARG A 37 6.82 -7.77 -4.26
C ARG A 37 5.49 -7.30 -3.69
N ASN A 38 5.54 -6.68 -2.51
CA ASN A 38 4.43 -5.91 -1.96
C ASN A 38 4.13 -4.76 -2.92
N THR A 39 2.90 -4.73 -3.43
CA THR A 39 2.47 -3.84 -4.51
C THR A 39 1.11 -3.24 -4.16
N LEU A 40 0.93 -1.96 -4.45
CA LEU A 40 -0.34 -1.26 -4.39
C LEU A 40 -0.70 -0.80 -5.80
N SER A 41 -1.88 -1.19 -6.28
CA SER A 41 -2.38 -0.81 -7.60
C SER A 41 -3.81 -0.30 -7.53
N ARG A 42 -4.17 0.54 -8.50
CA ARG A 42 -5.51 1.03 -8.76
C ARG A 42 -6.16 0.23 -9.89
N PHE A 43 -7.46 0.01 -9.77
CA PHE A 43 -8.32 -0.63 -10.77
C PHE A 43 -9.56 0.21 -10.97
N THR A 44 -10.19 0.06 -12.14
CA THR A 44 -11.48 0.66 -12.44
C THR A 44 -12.52 -0.45 -12.58
N MET A 45 -13.62 -0.30 -11.86
CA MET A 45 -14.77 -1.21 -11.88
C MET A 45 -15.68 -0.90 -13.08
N THR A 46 -16.07 -1.94 -13.80
CA THR A 46 -17.10 -1.90 -14.84
C THR A 46 -18.09 -3.04 -14.59
N GLY A 47 -19.23 -2.72 -13.97
CA GLY A 47 -20.16 -3.74 -13.48
C GLY A 47 -19.52 -4.61 -12.41
N ASN A 48 -19.45 -5.91 -12.65
CA ASN A 48 -18.88 -6.89 -11.70
C ASN A 48 -17.41 -7.26 -11.99
N THR A 49 -16.74 -6.53 -12.86
CA THR A 49 -15.32 -6.76 -13.20
C THR A 49 -14.47 -5.54 -12.88
N ALA A 50 -13.20 -5.78 -12.55
CA ALA A 50 -12.21 -4.74 -12.31
C ALA A 50 -11.10 -4.84 -13.37
N THR A 51 -10.79 -3.74 -14.04
CA THR A 51 -9.68 -3.65 -15.00
C THR A 51 -8.51 -2.92 -14.36
N PHE A 52 -7.28 -3.40 -14.61
CA PHE A 52 -6.07 -2.73 -14.15
C PHE A 52 -6.00 -1.32 -14.74
N ASP A 53 -5.73 -0.34 -13.90
CA ASP A 53 -5.54 1.05 -14.29
C ASP A 53 -4.07 1.43 -14.12
N GLN A 54 -3.55 1.38 -12.89
CA GLN A 54 -2.22 1.89 -12.58
C GLN A 54 -1.56 1.15 -11.42
N GLN A 55 -0.25 0.88 -11.50
CA GLN A 55 0.56 0.50 -10.35
C GLN A 55 1.03 1.77 -9.63
N LEU A 56 0.75 1.90 -8.33
CA LEU A 56 1.05 3.11 -7.55
C LEU A 56 2.38 3.00 -6.80
N ILE A 57 2.56 1.90 -6.07
CA ILE A 57 3.80 1.59 -5.34
C ILE A 57 4.14 0.13 -5.54
N GLN A 58 5.43 -0.17 -5.68
CA GLN A 58 5.97 -1.53 -5.57
C GLN A 58 7.24 -1.51 -4.72
N SER A 59 7.37 -2.50 -3.84
CA SER A 59 8.56 -2.66 -3.02
C SER A 59 9.81 -2.95 -3.87
N THR A 60 10.91 -2.33 -3.49
CA THR A 60 12.25 -2.54 -4.08
C THR A 60 12.96 -3.77 -3.51
N ILE A 61 12.39 -4.47 -2.52
CA ILE A 61 12.90 -5.73 -1.96
C ILE A 61 11.87 -6.87 -2.01
N ASP A 62 12.35 -8.12 -2.03
CA ASP A 62 11.49 -9.30 -2.04
C ASP A 62 10.62 -9.38 -0.79
N SER A 63 9.40 -9.86 -0.97
CA SER A 63 8.46 -10.11 0.09
C SER A 63 8.86 -11.35 0.89
N ALA A 64 8.85 -11.24 2.21
CA ALA A 64 8.84 -12.37 3.13
C ALA A 64 7.54 -13.18 2.98
N VAL A 65 7.37 -14.21 3.80
CA VAL A 65 6.14 -15.01 3.87
C VAL A 65 5.09 -14.41 4.83
N ASN A 66 5.50 -13.47 5.67
CA ASN A 66 4.69 -12.86 6.71
C ASN A 66 5.11 -11.41 7.00
N HIS A 67 4.33 -10.75 7.84
CA HIS A 67 4.41 -9.33 8.19
C HIS A 67 4.21 -8.40 6.99
N HIS A 68 3.13 -8.64 6.24
CA HIS A 68 2.76 -7.77 5.13
C HIS A 68 1.93 -6.56 5.58
N GLY A 69 1.31 -6.61 6.76
CA GLY A 69 0.29 -5.65 7.15
C GLY A 69 -0.98 -5.89 6.35
N GLY A 70 -1.48 -4.87 5.67
CA GLY A 70 -2.67 -4.97 4.82
C GLY A 70 -3.69 -3.87 5.04
N ALA A 71 -3.50 -3.03 6.06
CA ALA A 71 -4.39 -1.90 6.27
C ALA A 71 -4.38 -0.99 5.03
N LEU A 72 -5.54 -0.77 4.41
CA LEU A 72 -5.69 0.10 3.25
C LEU A 72 -7.01 0.85 3.40
N GLY A 73 -6.98 2.17 3.31
CA GLY A 73 -8.19 2.99 3.49
C GLY A 73 -7.96 4.46 3.24
N PHE A 74 -9.06 5.21 3.14
CA PHE A 74 -9.03 6.65 2.99
C PHE A 74 -9.19 7.34 4.34
N GLY A 75 -8.35 8.35 4.57
CA GLY A 75 -8.51 9.24 5.72
C GLY A 75 -9.61 10.28 5.49
N PRO A 76 -10.02 11.02 6.53
CA PRO A 76 -10.98 12.13 6.41
C PRO A 76 -10.45 13.30 5.57
N ASP A 77 -9.16 13.30 5.26
CA ASP A 77 -8.48 14.25 4.37
C ASP A 77 -8.56 13.85 2.88
N GLY A 78 -9.24 12.74 2.56
CA GLY A 78 -9.39 12.23 1.19
C GLY A 78 -8.14 11.56 0.64
N LEU A 79 -7.12 11.30 1.47
CA LEU A 79 -5.88 10.66 1.03
C LEU A 79 -5.87 9.17 1.35
N LEU A 80 -5.13 8.43 0.53
CA LEU A 80 -5.03 6.97 0.66
C LEU A 80 -3.90 6.61 1.63
N TYR A 81 -4.21 5.76 2.59
CA TYR A 81 -3.27 5.25 3.59
C TYR A 81 -3.06 3.76 3.40
N TRP A 82 -1.80 3.33 3.41
CA TRP A 82 -1.41 1.93 3.30
C TRP A 82 -0.43 1.53 4.40
N GLY A 83 -0.85 0.60 5.27
CA GLY A 83 -0.02 -0.03 6.29
C GLY A 83 0.75 -1.22 5.72
N VAL A 84 2.08 -1.07 5.68
CA VAL A 84 3.01 -2.08 5.19
C VAL A 84 3.85 -2.60 6.35
N GLY A 85 3.82 -3.91 6.58
CA GLY A 85 4.61 -4.54 7.64
C GLY A 85 6.11 -4.57 7.37
N ASP A 86 6.89 -4.91 8.39
CA ASP A 86 8.37 -4.90 8.39
C ASP A 86 9.00 -6.00 7.54
N ASN A 87 8.21 -6.82 6.86
CA ASN A 87 8.67 -7.92 6.02
C ASN A 87 9.45 -8.98 6.81
N ALA A 88 9.08 -9.21 8.07
CA ALA A 88 9.75 -10.11 9.00
C ALA A 88 11.20 -9.72 9.32
N VAL A 89 11.60 -8.49 8.99
CA VAL A 89 12.93 -7.93 9.27
C VAL A 89 12.74 -6.63 10.04
N GLY A 90 12.83 -6.68 11.37
CA GLY A 90 12.55 -5.53 12.24
C GLY A 90 13.37 -4.26 11.92
N ALA A 91 14.59 -4.42 11.38
CA ALA A 91 15.41 -3.29 10.93
C ALA A 91 14.74 -2.47 9.81
N ASN A 92 13.84 -3.06 9.01
CA ASN A 92 13.09 -2.33 7.99
C ASN A 92 12.20 -1.24 8.60
N ALA A 93 11.66 -1.45 9.80
CA ALA A 93 10.76 -0.50 10.43
C ALA A 93 11.39 0.89 10.60
N GLN A 94 12.71 0.94 10.87
CA GLN A 94 13.49 2.17 11.00
C GLN A 94 14.17 2.61 9.69
N ASN A 95 14.30 1.71 8.71
CA ASN A 95 14.91 2.04 7.42
C ASN A 95 13.93 2.83 6.54
N LEU A 96 14.30 4.07 6.17
CA LEU A 96 13.47 4.97 5.36
C LEU A 96 13.70 4.83 3.85
N THR A 97 14.62 3.97 3.41
CA THR A 97 14.89 3.72 1.98
C THR A 97 13.95 2.68 1.36
N ASN A 98 13.08 2.07 2.17
CA ASN A 98 12.07 1.12 1.71
C ASN A 98 10.71 1.38 2.38
N ILE A 99 9.68 0.69 1.88
CA ILE A 99 8.30 0.89 2.31
C ILE A 99 7.89 0.07 3.55
N HIS A 100 8.77 -0.77 4.09
CA HIS A 100 8.41 -1.78 5.06
C HIS A 100 8.42 -1.25 6.50
N GLY A 101 7.42 -1.64 7.28
CA GLY A 101 7.20 -1.17 8.65
C GLY A 101 6.76 0.29 8.71
N LYS A 102 5.88 0.69 7.78
CA LYS A 102 5.42 2.06 7.55
C LYS A 102 3.91 2.15 7.47
N ILE A 103 3.38 3.33 7.77
CA ILE A 103 2.13 3.81 7.18
C ILE A 103 2.53 4.75 6.05
N LEU A 104 2.14 4.41 4.82
CA LEU A 104 2.30 5.27 3.65
C LEU A 104 1.04 6.12 3.46
N ARG A 105 1.18 7.37 3.02
CA ARG A 105 0.08 8.27 2.66
C ARG A 105 0.30 8.83 1.26
N LEU A 106 -0.72 8.73 0.43
CA LEU A 106 -0.67 8.96 -1.01
C LEU A 106 -1.85 9.81 -1.49
N ASN A 107 -1.65 10.55 -2.58
CA ASN A 107 -2.75 11.02 -3.41
C ASN A 107 -3.37 9.83 -4.18
N THR A 108 -4.58 10.00 -4.71
CA THR A 108 -5.33 8.97 -5.47
C THR A 108 -4.65 8.52 -6.77
N ASP A 109 -3.71 9.30 -7.28
CA ASP A 109 -2.86 9.00 -8.44
C ASP A 109 -1.52 8.37 -8.09
N GLY A 110 -1.23 8.16 -6.80
CA GLY A 110 0.02 7.62 -6.29
C GLY A 110 1.11 8.66 -6.04
N SER A 111 0.88 9.93 -6.34
CA SER A 111 1.85 11.00 -6.03
C SER A 111 1.94 11.27 -4.52
N ILE A 112 3.04 11.90 -4.11
CA ILE A 112 3.31 12.21 -2.70
C ILE A 112 2.50 13.47 -2.31
N PRO A 113 1.64 13.40 -1.27
CA PRO A 113 0.91 14.57 -0.80
C PRO A 113 1.86 15.68 -0.32
N ALA A 114 1.59 16.92 -0.71
CA ALA A 114 2.33 18.10 -0.25
C ALA A 114 2.29 18.28 1.28
N THR A 115 1.33 17.62 1.94
CA THR A 115 1.09 17.65 3.38
C THR A 115 1.69 16.45 4.14
N ASN A 116 2.49 15.59 3.51
CA ASN A 116 3.22 14.54 4.24
C ASN A 116 4.26 15.12 5.25
N PRO A 117 4.91 14.33 6.09
CA PRO A 117 6.07 14.82 6.84
C PRO A 117 7.30 14.99 5.93
N VAL A 118 8.20 15.88 6.32
CA VAL A 118 9.57 15.92 5.78
C VAL A 118 10.45 15.13 6.75
N ILE A 119 11.02 14.03 6.28
CA ILE A 119 11.87 13.14 7.08
C ILE A 119 13.25 13.13 6.44
N ASN A 120 14.31 13.40 7.22
CA ASN A 120 15.69 13.53 6.73
C ASN A 120 15.81 14.49 5.53
N GLY A 121 15.09 15.62 5.59
CA GLY A 121 15.13 16.66 4.55
C GLY A 121 14.33 16.33 3.28
N SER A 122 13.70 15.15 3.19
CA SER A 122 12.92 14.74 2.02
C SER A 122 11.48 14.42 2.36
N ARG A 123 10.58 14.77 1.44
CA ARG A 123 9.17 14.40 1.50
C ARG A 123 8.98 13.12 0.70
N THR A 124 8.43 12.09 1.34
CA THR A 124 8.21 10.78 0.73
C THR A 124 6.76 10.32 1.01
N HIS A 125 6.40 9.13 0.55
CA HIS A 125 5.12 8.52 0.91
C HIS A 125 5.03 8.13 2.40
N VAL A 126 6.15 8.08 3.14
CA VAL A 126 6.14 7.69 4.56
C VAL A 126 5.42 8.75 5.40
N TYR A 127 4.32 8.36 6.03
CA TYR A 127 3.58 9.18 6.99
C TYR A 127 3.98 8.84 8.43
N ALA A 128 4.13 7.55 8.73
CA ALA A 128 4.65 7.05 10.00
C ALA A 128 5.54 5.83 9.77
N TYR A 129 6.47 5.55 10.69
CA TYR A 129 7.40 4.42 10.62
C TYR A 129 7.64 3.80 12.00
N GLY A 130 8.31 2.64 12.03
CA GLY A 130 8.54 1.89 13.26
C GLY A 130 7.51 0.79 13.54
N LEU A 131 6.70 0.40 12.54
CA LEU A 131 5.66 -0.61 12.70
C LEU A 131 6.17 -2.01 12.40
N ARG A 132 5.68 -3.02 13.13
CA ARG A 132 5.96 -4.44 12.88
C ARG A 132 4.99 -5.04 11.85
N ASN A 133 3.70 -5.11 12.17
CA ASN A 133 2.69 -5.73 11.32
C ASN A 133 1.32 -5.01 11.42
N PRO A 134 1.14 -3.86 10.73
CA PRO A 134 -0.06 -3.04 10.84
C PRO A 134 -1.23 -3.60 10.01
N PHE A 135 -2.09 -4.41 10.64
CA PHE A 135 -3.19 -5.10 9.97
C PHE A 135 -4.39 -4.22 9.59
N ARG A 136 -4.75 -3.23 10.41
CA ARG A 136 -5.93 -2.39 10.18
C ARG A 136 -5.71 -0.95 10.62
N LEU A 137 -6.34 -0.02 9.92
CA LEU A 137 -6.49 1.39 10.26
C LEU A 137 -7.99 1.67 10.45
N THR A 138 -8.35 2.60 11.34
CA THR A 138 -9.73 2.98 11.66
C THR A 138 -9.84 4.49 11.76
#